data_AF-A0A2T8HPH3-F1
#
_entry.id   AF-A0A2T8HPH3-F1
#
_cell.length_a   1.000
_cell.length_b   1.000
_cell.length_c   1.000
_cell.angle_alpha   90.00
_cell.angle_beta   90.00
_cell.angle_gamma   90.00
#
_symmetry.space_group_name_H-M   'P 1'
#
loop_
_entity.id
_entity.type
_entity.pdbx_description
1 polymer ?
#
loop_
_entity_poly.entity_id
_entity_poly.type
_entity_poly.pdbx_seq_one_letter_code
_entity_poly.pdbx_strand_id
1 'polypeptide(L)'
;MNCLPLSVALIALAVAPWALADPLPDPPPNPLPADPLPEPLPAPLPEAPPELAEDTTEDTAEDGREDGFLSEADDPTLYAYLRPEGVEVINYGVLLDGIYGEIFAVQTALNAALETCEMELRVETDGAFGFGTRAAIRQLTSCDDIRAQLPRNSAARDGAVTRALWQALLPERPVPGPYQRMQAILQAFEDTPFQAPAQWNFCQNAPVYDPQEDQLDCYSNDSSSYLTWGPHGATAGWGQELLIILAQVDAQHSALIDAAFGDEAAAVRRSTHLGRRLHPVLDREVIDDSEVERYLCSVFIDPARREIWAEGFANLAASAQVREIYTALFRANNFDGGKIFTLLRAWRSVGLEPTEIDFGFFMDRAAHSSVRFSTYIAALERIRARNGGFPSPAEIRRQISRDIRPRNREQRLQRLGRDVAFYYDALQAELNTYERRAWRNRGRRRAAAIGLSDDRPAPEIAFVPNLIWTPDGSAPLTAEERDICPEVVLNPRPQSASPEYRR
;
A
#
# COMPACT_ATOMS: atom_id res chain seq x y z
N MET A 1 -38.56 57.93 39.62
CA MET A 1 -39.88 58.40 39.14
C MET A 1 -40.02 57.99 37.69
N ASN A 2 -41.02 57.14 37.41
CA ASN A 2 -41.72 56.90 36.13
C ASN A 2 -40.90 56.45 34.90
N CYS A 3 -41.39 55.67 33.95
CA CYS A 3 -42.47 54.68 33.79
C CYS A 3 -42.24 54.08 32.40
N LEU A 4 -42.63 52.82 32.21
CA LEU A 4 -42.76 52.13 30.91
C LEU A 4 -43.59 52.93 29.88
N PRO A 5 -43.46 52.62 28.57
CA PRO A 5 -44.50 51.76 27.98
C PRO A 5 -44.02 50.67 27.01
N LEU A 6 -44.83 49.62 26.98
CA LEU A 6 -44.96 48.57 25.97
C LEU A 6 -45.17 49.15 24.56
N SER A 7 -44.70 48.44 23.54
CA SER A 7 -45.37 48.38 22.24
C SER A 7 -45.24 47.00 21.62
N VAL A 8 -46.40 46.51 21.20
CA VAL A 8 -46.75 45.22 20.62
C VAL A 8 -46.59 45.31 19.10
N ALA A 9 -46.02 44.30 18.46
CA ALA A 9 -46.21 44.06 17.03
C ALA A 9 -46.23 42.55 16.72
N LEU A 10 -47.29 42.17 16.00
CA LEU A 10 -47.74 40.83 15.63
C LEU A 10 -46.69 39.96 14.91
N ILE A 11 -46.59 38.68 15.32
CA ILE A 11 -46.02 37.60 14.50
C ILE A 11 -47.19 36.83 13.87
N ALA A 12 -47.20 36.78 12.53
CA ALA A 12 -48.12 35.95 11.76
C ALA A 12 -47.67 34.48 11.83
N LEU A 13 -48.52 33.63 12.42
CA LEU A 13 -48.41 32.18 12.39
C LEU A 13 -48.87 31.66 11.03
N ALA A 14 -47.92 31.24 10.19
CA ALA A 14 -48.19 30.37 9.05
C ALA A 14 -48.20 28.92 9.54
N VAL A 15 -49.38 28.29 9.56
CA VAL A 15 -49.56 26.87 9.83
C VAL A 15 -49.13 26.10 8.58
N ALA A 16 -47.99 25.42 8.66
CA ALA A 16 -47.59 24.43 7.67
C ALA A 16 -48.30 23.09 7.96
N PRO A 17 -48.81 22.38 6.92
CA PRO A 17 -49.48 21.11 7.10
C PRO A 17 -48.49 20.03 7.52
N TRP A 18 -48.87 19.24 8.52
CA TRP A 18 -48.17 18.05 8.95
C TRP A 18 -48.06 17.07 7.79
N ALA A 19 -46.85 16.93 7.24
CA ALA A 19 -46.49 15.77 6.45
C ALA A 19 -46.38 14.58 7.42
N LEU A 20 -47.21 13.56 7.19
CA LEU A 20 -47.09 12.25 7.82
C LEU A 20 -45.67 11.75 7.60
N ALA A 21 -44.95 11.53 8.71
CA ALA A 21 -43.67 10.86 8.69
C ALA A 21 -43.85 9.47 8.09
N ASP A 22 -43.02 9.12 7.11
CA ASP A 22 -42.90 7.74 6.65
C ASP A 22 -42.60 6.83 7.85
N PRO A 23 -43.20 5.63 7.93
CA PRO A 23 -42.87 4.67 8.97
C PRO A 23 -41.38 4.35 8.91
N LEU A 24 -40.74 4.35 10.09
CA LEU A 24 -39.36 3.90 10.24
C LEU A 24 -39.19 2.53 9.59
N PRO A 25 -38.10 2.30 8.83
CA PRO A 25 -37.83 0.99 8.26
C PRO A 25 -37.70 -0.04 9.38
N ASP A 26 -38.25 -1.24 9.15
CA ASP A 26 -38.15 -2.36 10.08
C ASP A 26 -36.68 -2.58 10.48
N PRO A 27 -36.41 -2.91 11.75
CA PRO A 27 -35.07 -3.28 12.18
C PRO A 27 -34.57 -4.46 11.32
N PRO A 28 -33.27 -4.49 10.97
CA PRO A 28 -32.72 -5.59 10.19
C PRO A 28 -33.00 -6.91 10.91
N PRO A 29 -33.32 -8.00 10.18
CA PRO A 29 -33.54 -9.30 10.79
C PRO A 29 -32.29 -9.69 11.59
N ASN A 30 -32.52 -10.33 12.74
CA ASN A 30 -31.45 -10.87 13.58
C ASN A 30 -30.45 -11.65 12.70
N PRO A 31 -29.14 -11.47 12.93
CA PRO A 31 -28.15 -12.27 12.23
C PRO A 31 -28.47 -13.75 12.45
N LEU A 32 -28.54 -14.50 11.35
CA LEU A 32 -28.68 -15.95 11.40
C LEU A 32 -27.57 -16.52 12.29
N PRO A 33 -27.84 -17.58 13.08
CA PRO A 33 -26.80 -18.26 13.83
C PRO A 33 -25.67 -18.64 12.88
N ALA A 34 -24.43 -18.40 13.31
CA ALA A 34 -23.25 -18.76 12.54
C ALA A 34 -23.33 -20.25 12.17
N ASP A 35 -23.07 -20.57 10.90
CA ASP A 35 -22.97 -21.95 10.45
C ASP A 35 -21.96 -22.70 11.34
N PRO A 36 -22.26 -23.95 11.75
CA PRO A 36 -21.31 -24.76 12.47
C PRO A 36 -20.02 -24.89 11.63
N LEU A 37 -18.88 -24.72 12.29
CA LEU A 37 -17.57 -24.92 11.67
C LEU A 37 -17.54 -26.29 10.98
N PRO A 38 -17.01 -26.38 9.74
CA PRO A 38 -16.89 -27.67 9.06
C PRO A 38 -16.05 -28.62 9.89
N GLU A 39 -16.51 -29.86 10.01
CA GLU A 39 -15.76 -30.93 10.68
C GLU A 39 -14.35 -31.07 10.06
N PRO A 40 -13.32 -31.32 10.88
CA PRO A 40 -11.97 -31.53 10.37
C PRO A 40 -11.94 -32.72 9.41
N LEU A 41 -11.34 -32.51 8.24
CA LEU A 41 -11.15 -33.56 7.24
C LEU A 41 -10.39 -34.74 7.86
N PRO A 42 -10.78 -36.00 7.54
CA PRO A 42 -10.05 -37.17 8.00
C PRO A 42 -8.61 -37.14 7.50
N ALA A 43 -7.69 -37.58 8.35
CA ALA A 43 -6.27 -37.66 8.02
C ALA A 43 -6.05 -38.47 6.72
N PRO A 44 -5.13 -38.03 5.84
CA PRO A 44 -4.83 -38.76 4.61
C PRO A 44 -4.30 -40.16 4.95
N LEU A 45 -4.79 -41.16 4.21
CA LEU A 45 -4.30 -42.53 4.29
C LEU A 45 -2.83 -42.57 3.85
N PRO A 46 -2.00 -43.43 4.46
CA PRO A 46 -0.59 -43.55 4.11
C PRO A 46 -0.43 -44.01 2.65
N GLU A 47 0.40 -43.29 1.90
CA GLU A 47 0.75 -43.61 0.53
C GLU A 47 1.43 -44.99 0.44
N ALA A 48 1.03 -45.77 -0.56
CA ALA A 48 1.65 -47.04 -0.88
C ALA A 48 3.07 -46.81 -1.44
N PRO A 49 4.03 -47.70 -1.16
CA PRO A 49 5.40 -47.56 -1.65
C PRO A 49 5.46 -47.69 -3.17
N PRO A 50 6.39 -46.97 -3.84
CA PRO A 50 6.49 -46.96 -5.29
C PRO A 50 7.01 -48.31 -5.81
N GLU A 51 6.32 -48.84 -6.83
CA GLU A 51 6.80 -49.96 -7.64
C GLU A 51 8.06 -49.57 -8.41
N LEU A 52 9.09 -50.41 -8.28
CA LEU A 52 10.34 -50.35 -9.03
C LEU A 52 10.06 -50.60 -10.52
N ALA A 53 10.18 -49.56 -11.34
CA ALA A 53 10.21 -49.71 -12.79
C ALA A 53 11.62 -50.09 -13.26
N GLU A 54 11.68 -51.13 -14.07
CA GLU A 54 12.89 -51.72 -14.62
C GLU A 54 13.61 -50.79 -15.61
N ASP A 55 14.93 -50.88 -15.52
CA ASP A 55 15.97 -50.24 -16.30
C ASP A 55 16.11 -50.90 -17.68
N THR A 56 15.94 -50.10 -18.74
CA THR A 56 16.50 -50.42 -20.06
C THR A 56 17.13 -49.16 -20.65
N THR A 57 18.44 -49.07 -20.47
CA THR A 57 19.38 -48.26 -21.25
C THR A 57 19.40 -48.68 -22.72
N GLU A 58 19.31 -47.72 -23.64
CA GLU A 58 20.02 -47.83 -24.93
C GLU A 58 20.55 -46.46 -25.39
N ASP A 59 21.84 -46.34 -25.13
CA ASP A 59 22.93 -45.56 -25.72
C ASP A 59 22.73 -45.04 -27.16
N THR A 60 22.68 -43.72 -27.33
CA THR A 60 23.27 -43.03 -28.50
C THR A 60 23.87 -41.70 -28.05
N ALA A 61 25.19 -41.69 -27.92
CA ALA A 61 26.00 -40.49 -27.76
C ALA A 61 26.09 -39.71 -29.08
N GLU A 62 25.52 -38.50 -29.12
CA GLU A 62 25.93 -37.43 -30.03
C GLU A 62 26.58 -36.31 -29.22
N ASP A 63 27.81 -36.01 -29.60
CA ASP A 63 28.72 -34.99 -29.07
C ASP A 63 28.17 -33.58 -29.38
N GLY A 64 27.23 -33.13 -28.55
CA GLY A 64 26.74 -31.76 -28.52
C GLY A 64 27.35 -31.03 -27.33
N ARG A 65 28.50 -30.38 -27.53
CA ARG A 65 28.88 -29.22 -26.69
C ARG A 65 27.86 -28.11 -26.92
N GLU A 66 26.72 -28.21 -26.26
CA GLU A 66 25.90 -27.04 -25.97
C GLU A 66 26.70 -26.20 -24.96
N ASP A 67 27.43 -25.21 -25.48
CA ASP A 67 27.75 -24.03 -24.69
C ASP A 67 26.46 -23.63 -23.98
N GLY A 68 26.46 -23.64 -22.64
CA GLY A 68 25.31 -23.36 -21.79
C GLY A 68 24.78 -21.94 -21.96
N PHE A 69 24.18 -21.66 -23.11
CA PHE A 69 23.48 -20.44 -23.42
C PHE A 69 22.12 -20.52 -22.75
N LEU A 70 22.03 -19.88 -21.59
CA LEU A 70 20.78 -19.47 -20.98
C LEU A 70 19.91 -18.81 -22.06
N SER A 71 18.75 -19.42 -22.33
CA SER A 71 17.74 -18.92 -23.24
C SER A 71 17.21 -17.57 -22.75
N GLU A 72 16.48 -16.84 -23.59
CA GLU A 72 15.82 -15.58 -23.17
C GLU A 72 14.84 -15.78 -21.99
N ALA A 73 14.39 -17.02 -21.74
CA ALA A 73 13.61 -17.39 -20.57
C ALA A 73 14.42 -17.39 -19.25
N ASP A 74 15.75 -17.45 -19.33
CA ASP A 74 16.62 -17.67 -18.18
C ASP A 74 17.16 -16.38 -17.55
N ASP A 75 16.99 -15.22 -18.21
CA ASP A 75 17.39 -13.90 -17.69
C ASP A 75 16.23 -12.90 -17.60
N PRO A 76 15.24 -13.14 -16.73
CA PRO A 76 14.08 -12.28 -16.62
C PRO A 76 14.46 -10.86 -16.16
N THR A 77 13.80 -9.86 -16.75
CA THR A 77 13.84 -8.49 -16.25
C THR A 77 13.21 -8.41 -14.86
N LEU A 78 13.92 -7.76 -13.93
CA LEU A 78 13.48 -7.47 -12.57
C LEU A 78 12.97 -6.03 -12.46
N TYR A 79 13.71 -5.07 -13.04
CA TYR A 79 13.34 -3.65 -13.07
C TYR A 79 13.73 -3.03 -14.41
N ALA A 80 12.89 -2.16 -14.96
CA ALA A 80 13.17 -1.46 -16.21
C ALA A 80 12.49 -0.10 -16.27
N TYR A 81 13.16 0.86 -16.92
CA TYR A 81 12.61 2.18 -17.19
C TYR A 81 12.06 2.25 -18.63
N LEU A 82 10.76 2.00 -18.77
CA LEU A 82 10.10 1.77 -20.07
C LEU A 82 9.62 3.05 -20.78
N ARG A 83 10.33 4.17 -20.60
CA ARG A 83 10.01 5.42 -21.30
C ARG A 83 10.36 5.32 -22.79
N PRO A 84 9.41 5.63 -23.72
CA PRO A 84 9.72 5.73 -25.13
C PRO A 84 10.79 6.79 -25.40
N GLU A 85 11.64 6.54 -26.39
CA GLU A 85 12.64 7.52 -26.81
C GLU A 85 11.98 8.82 -27.31
N GLY A 86 12.61 9.96 -27.05
CA GLY A 86 12.08 11.28 -27.43
C GLY A 86 10.95 11.84 -26.54
N VAL A 87 10.53 11.14 -25.48
CA VAL A 87 9.52 11.65 -24.54
C VAL A 87 10.18 12.42 -23.40
N GLU A 88 10.02 13.75 -23.38
CA GLU A 88 10.53 14.64 -22.33
C GLU A 88 9.55 14.79 -21.16
N VAL A 89 9.22 13.67 -20.50
CA VAL A 89 8.43 13.71 -19.25
C VAL A 89 9.31 13.21 -18.13
N ILE A 90 9.64 14.10 -17.19
CA ILE A 90 10.61 13.89 -16.11
C ILE A 90 10.22 12.67 -15.26
N ASN A 91 8.92 12.51 -14.94
CA ASN A 91 8.42 11.41 -14.09
C ASN A 91 7.73 10.29 -14.86
N TYR A 92 8.11 10.04 -16.13
CA TYR A 92 7.51 8.94 -16.90
C TYR A 92 7.93 7.59 -16.32
N GLY A 93 7.03 6.86 -15.68
CA GLY A 93 7.24 5.48 -15.27
C GLY A 93 8.36 5.27 -14.24
N VAL A 94 8.73 6.31 -13.48
CA VAL A 94 9.74 6.20 -12.41
C VAL A 94 9.22 5.27 -11.32
N LEU A 95 10.03 4.29 -10.94
CA LEU A 95 9.79 3.39 -9.82
C LEU A 95 10.48 3.94 -8.58
N LEU A 96 9.92 3.72 -7.40
CA LEU A 96 10.46 4.21 -6.12
C LEU A 96 10.39 3.11 -5.09
N ASP A 97 11.53 2.74 -4.51
CA ASP A 97 11.64 1.69 -3.47
C ASP A 97 12.36 2.22 -2.20
N GLY A 98 12.72 3.52 -2.21
CA GLY A 98 13.40 4.20 -1.11
C GLY A 98 14.80 3.67 -0.78
N ILE A 99 15.41 4.23 0.26
CA ILE A 99 16.81 3.96 0.63
C ILE A 99 17.05 2.58 1.28
N TYR A 100 15.98 1.84 1.57
CA TYR A 100 16.05 0.48 2.12
C TYR A 100 15.62 -0.59 1.12
N GLY A 101 15.23 -0.18 -0.08
CA GLY A 101 14.73 -1.06 -1.14
C GLY A 101 15.82 -1.78 -1.94
N GLU A 102 15.37 -2.65 -2.82
CA GLU A 102 16.21 -3.41 -3.76
C GLU A 102 16.79 -2.50 -4.85
N ILE A 103 16.05 -1.47 -5.27
CA ILE A 103 16.55 -0.49 -6.25
C ILE A 103 17.73 0.29 -5.69
N PHE A 104 17.67 0.71 -4.43
CA PHE A 104 18.78 1.38 -3.75
C PHE A 104 20.03 0.50 -3.67
N ALA A 105 19.84 -0.79 -3.35
CA ALA A 105 20.93 -1.76 -3.32
C ALA A 105 21.61 -1.89 -4.69
N VAL A 106 20.82 -1.96 -5.76
CA VAL A 106 21.34 -1.99 -7.13
C VAL A 106 22.07 -0.70 -7.49
N GLN A 107 21.51 0.49 -7.18
CA GLN A 107 22.18 1.77 -7.46
C GLN A 107 23.54 1.87 -6.75
N THR A 108 23.60 1.40 -5.50
CA THR A 108 24.85 1.37 -4.71
C THR A 108 25.89 0.48 -5.37
N ALA A 109 25.53 -0.77 -5.69
CA ALA A 109 26.42 -1.71 -6.36
C ALA A 109 26.80 -1.27 -7.78
N LEU A 110 25.87 -0.64 -8.50
CA LEU A 110 26.10 -0.08 -9.82
C LEU A 110 27.17 1.01 -9.79
N ASN A 111 27.12 1.95 -8.84
CA ASN A 111 28.15 2.98 -8.70
C ASN A 111 29.54 2.39 -8.41
N ALA A 112 29.63 1.37 -7.54
CA ALA A 112 30.89 0.66 -7.25
C ALA A 112 31.43 -0.09 -8.48
N ALA A 113 30.55 -0.72 -9.26
CA ALA A 113 30.93 -1.43 -10.48
C ALA A 113 31.36 -0.45 -11.59
N LEU A 114 30.69 0.69 -11.74
CA LEU A 114 31.09 1.75 -12.67
C LEU A 114 32.47 2.32 -12.33
N GLU A 115 32.78 2.47 -11.04
CA GLU A 115 34.11 2.87 -10.58
C GLU A 115 35.17 1.84 -10.94
N THR A 116 34.90 0.56 -10.71
CA THR A 116 35.80 -0.55 -11.08
C THR A 116 36.07 -0.59 -12.59
N CYS A 117 35.08 -0.24 -13.40
CA CYS A 117 35.19 -0.15 -14.86
C CYS A 117 35.72 1.22 -15.36
N GLU A 118 36.25 2.08 -14.48
CA GLU A 118 36.81 3.40 -14.80
C GLU A 118 35.83 4.34 -15.54
N MET A 119 34.53 4.20 -15.28
CA MET A 119 33.50 5.04 -15.86
C MET A 119 33.21 6.26 -14.97
N GLU A 120 32.99 7.43 -15.55
CA GLU A 120 32.74 8.67 -14.78
C GLU A 120 31.29 8.83 -14.31
N LEU A 121 30.34 8.20 -15.00
CA LEU A 121 28.91 8.35 -14.68
C LEU A 121 28.61 7.80 -13.28
N ARG A 122 27.86 8.57 -12.49
CA ARG A 122 27.32 8.14 -11.19
C ARG A 122 25.83 8.43 -11.15
N VAL A 123 25.12 7.61 -10.40
CA VAL A 123 23.69 7.80 -10.12
C VAL A 123 23.48 8.16 -8.66
N GLU A 124 22.44 8.93 -8.39
CA GLU A 124 21.94 9.11 -7.03
C GLU A 124 21.46 7.76 -6.47
N THR A 125 21.74 7.52 -5.19
CA THR A 125 21.35 6.31 -4.46
C THR A 125 20.15 6.64 -3.59
N ASP A 126 19.02 6.86 -4.23
CA ASP A 126 17.77 7.33 -3.60
C ASP A 126 16.65 6.27 -3.63
N GLY A 127 16.89 5.14 -4.30
CA GLY A 127 15.89 4.12 -4.56
C GLY A 127 14.94 4.45 -5.73
N ALA A 128 15.26 5.47 -6.54
CA ALA A 128 14.47 5.84 -7.71
C ALA A 128 15.03 5.25 -9.02
N PHE A 129 14.26 4.38 -9.66
CA PHE A 129 14.65 3.82 -10.95
C PHE A 129 14.11 4.67 -12.10
N GLY A 130 14.98 5.53 -12.64
CA GLY A 130 14.66 6.46 -13.72
C GLY A 130 15.62 6.39 -14.90
N PHE A 131 15.64 7.47 -15.67
CA PHE A 131 16.52 7.62 -16.84
C PHE A 131 18.01 7.51 -16.48
N GLY A 132 18.44 8.10 -15.36
CA GLY A 132 19.82 8.05 -14.88
C GLY A 132 20.29 6.62 -14.62
N THR A 133 19.54 5.85 -13.83
CA THR A 133 19.82 4.43 -13.54
C THR A 133 19.87 3.59 -14.82
N ARG A 134 18.91 3.78 -15.75
CA ARG A 134 18.94 3.11 -17.05
C ARG A 134 20.21 3.41 -17.83
N ALA A 135 20.60 4.69 -17.93
CA ALA A 135 21.80 5.10 -18.68
C ALA A 135 23.08 4.52 -18.05
N ALA A 136 23.17 4.53 -16.73
CA ALA A 136 24.28 3.97 -15.97
C ALA A 136 24.42 2.45 -16.17
N ILE A 137 23.32 1.70 -16.17
CA ILE A 137 23.37 0.27 -16.49
C ILE A 137 23.85 0.04 -17.92
N ARG A 138 23.33 0.78 -18.91
CA ARG A 138 23.79 0.65 -20.31
C ARG A 138 25.31 0.87 -20.42
N GLN A 139 25.83 1.88 -19.73
CA GLN A 139 27.26 2.13 -19.70
C GLN A 139 28.01 0.98 -19.04
N LEU A 140 27.57 0.52 -17.86
CA LEU A 140 28.20 -0.60 -17.16
C LEU A 140 28.25 -1.86 -18.03
N THR A 141 27.19 -2.18 -18.79
CA THR A 141 27.17 -3.38 -19.65
C THR A 141 28.15 -3.34 -20.82
N SER A 142 28.82 -2.21 -21.07
CA SER A 142 29.93 -2.10 -22.02
C SER A 142 31.29 -2.52 -21.43
N CYS A 143 31.39 -2.61 -20.10
CA CYS A 143 32.56 -3.10 -19.39
C CYS A 143 32.77 -4.60 -19.65
N ASP A 144 33.99 -5.02 -20.00
CA ASP A 144 34.27 -6.38 -20.46
C ASP A 144 33.89 -7.45 -19.42
N ASP A 145 34.21 -7.23 -18.14
CA ASP A 145 33.93 -8.18 -17.05
C ASP A 145 32.43 -8.37 -16.80
N ILE A 146 31.66 -7.29 -16.87
CA ILE A 146 30.20 -7.36 -16.73
C ILE A 146 29.59 -7.98 -17.99
N ARG A 147 30.02 -7.54 -19.18
CA ARG A 147 29.52 -8.04 -20.45
C ARG A 147 29.71 -9.55 -20.60
N ALA A 148 30.81 -10.10 -20.10
CA ALA A 148 31.11 -11.52 -20.10
C ALA A 148 30.16 -12.35 -19.22
N GLN A 149 29.58 -11.75 -18.17
CA GLN A 149 28.65 -12.40 -17.25
C GLN A 149 27.19 -12.35 -17.73
N LEU A 150 26.87 -11.55 -18.75
CA LEU A 150 25.51 -11.34 -19.21
C LEU A 150 25.21 -12.15 -20.49
N PRO A 151 24.07 -12.86 -20.56
CA PRO A 151 23.59 -13.49 -21.80
C PRO A 151 23.56 -12.51 -22.96
N ARG A 152 23.86 -12.94 -24.19
CA ARG A 152 24.07 -12.03 -25.34
C ARG A 152 22.89 -11.08 -25.60
N ASN A 153 21.67 -11.58 -25.42
CA ASN A 153 20.40 -10.86 -25.61
C ASN A 153 19.80 -10.30 -24.31
N SER A 154 20.57 -10.22 -23.23
CA SER A 154 20.07 -9.69 -21.95
C SER A 154 19.59 -8.25 -22.09
N ALA A 155 18.37 -7.98 -21.59
CA ALA A 155 17.78 -6.64 -21.50
C ALA A 155 18.60 -5.66 -20.65
N ALA A 156 19.59 -6.15 -19.88
CA ALA A 156 20.56 -5.30 -19.19
C ALA A 156 21.31 -4.38 -20.15
N ARG A 157 21.57 -4.80 -21.39
CA ARG A 157 22.21 -3.95 -22.41
C ARG A 157 21.36 -2.74 -22.83
N ASP A 158 20.05 -2.80 -22.58
CA ASP A 158 19.12 -1.69 -22.77
C ASP A 158 18.85 -0.87 -21.50
N GLY A 159 19.55 -1.22 -20.41
CA GLY A 159 19.51 -0.54 -19.13
C GLY A 159 18.50 -1.09 -18.13
N ALA A 160 18.04 -2.34 -18.31
CA ALA A 160 17.22 -3.04 -17.32
C ALA A 160 18.09 -3.71 -16.23
N VAL A 161 17.52 -3.92 -15.06
CA VAL A 161 18.05 -4.88 -14.09
C VAL A 161 17.47 -6.23 -14.43
N THR A 162 18.31 -7.17 -14.84
CA THR A 162 17.93 -8.56 -15.08
C THR A 162 18.47 -9.47 -13.98
N ARG A 163 18.07 -10.75 -13.96
CA ARG A 163 18.58 -11.72 -12.99
C ARG A 163 20.09 -11.86 -13.06
N ALA A 164 20.66 -11.96 -14.26
CA ALA A 164 22.10 -12.10 -14.46
C ALA A 164 22.85 -10.84 -13.99
N LEU A 165 22.34 -9.64 -14.31
CA LEU A 165 22.95 -8.41 -13.80
C LEU A 165 22.85 -8.30 -12.27
N TRP A 166 21.72 -8.71 -11.69
CA TRP A 166 21.56 -8.76 -10.24
C TRP A 166 22.63 -9.63 -9.60
N GLN A 167 22.82 -10.85 -10.11
CA GLN A 167 23.80 -11.80 -9.59
C GLN A 167 25.25 -11.28 -9.76
N ALA A 168 25.54 -10.58 -10.86
CA ALA A 168 26.85 -9.97 -11.08
C ALA A 168 27.13 -8.83 -10.10
N LEU A 169 26.13 -8.01 -9.77
CA LEU A 169 26.28 -6.84 -8.89
C LEU A 169 26.15 -7.16 -7.40
N LEU A 170 25.29 -8.13 -7.06
CA LEU A 170 24.83 -8.43 -5.71
C LEU A 170 24.82 -9.95 -5.47
N PRO A 171 25.95 -10.67 -5.60
CA PRO A 171 25.98 -12.14 -5.56
C PRO A 171 25.49 -12.74 -4.25
N GLU A 172 25.69 -12.02 -3.13
CA GLU A 172 25.27 -12.46 -1.80
C GLU A 172 23.80 -12.13 -1.47
N ARG A 173 23.09 -11.39 -2.35
CA ARG A 173 21.68 -11.06 -2.13
C ARG A 173 20.78 -11.94 -2.99
N PRO A 174 19.70 -12.51 -2.42
CA PRO A 174 18.73 -13.25 -3.21
C PRO A 174 18.09 -12.34 -4.25
N VAL A 175 17.79 -12.90 -5.42
CA VAL A 175 17.04 -12.21 -6.47
C VAL A 175 15.65 -11.85 -5.92
N PRO A 176 15.18 -10.59 -6.06
CA PRO A 176 13.93 -10.15 -5.48
C PRO A 176 12.73 -10.87 -6.11
N GLY A 177 11.87 -11.41 -5.26
CA GLY A 177 10.62 -12.05 -5.67
C GLY A 177 9.55 -11.03 -6.10
N PRO A 178 8.38 -11.49 -6.58
CA PRO A 178 7.29 -10.60 -7.01
C PRO A 178 6.83 -9.63 -5.91
N TYR A 179 6.80 -10.04 -4.64
CA TYR A 179 6.43 -9.16 -3.53
C TYR A 179 7.40 -7.99 -3.37
N GLN A 180 8.71 -8.26 -3.34
CA GLN A 180 9.74 -7.22 -3.22
C GLN A 180 9.70 -6.28 -4.42
N ARG A 181 9.61 -6.81 -5.65
CA ARG A 181 9.53 -5.98 -6.86
C ARG A 181 8.28 -5.10 -6.90
N MET A 182 7.15 -5.61 -6.37
CA MET A 182 5.90 -4.87 -6.27
C MET A 182 5.97 -3.69 -5.29
N GLN A 183 6.82 -3.72 -4.26
CA GLN A 183 7.00 -2.57 -3.36
C GLN A 183 7.42 -1.30 -4.13
N ALA A 184 8.26 -1.45 -5.15
CA ALA A 184 8.73 -0.33 -5.96
C ALA A 184 7.64 0.41 -6.76
N ILE A 185 6.53 -0.26 -7.10
CA ILE A 185 5.38 0.41 -7.74
C ILE A 185 4.37 0.92 -6.70
N LEU A 186 4.17 0.17 -5.61
CA LEU A 186 3.27 0.54 -4.52
C LEU A 186 3.73 1.84 -3.88
N GLN A 187 4.99 1.89 -3.44
CA GLN A 187 5.58 3.08 -2.85
C GLN A 187 5.63 4.25 -3.84
N ALA A 188 5.82 4.00 -5.13
CA ALA A 188 5.75 5.05 -6.13
C ALA A 188 4.33 5.64 -6.32
N PHE A 189 3.29 4.90 -5.92
CA PHE A 189 1.92 5.41 -5.85
C PHE A 189 1.59 6.12 -4.53
N GLU A 190 2.13 5.64 -3.40
CA GLU A 190 1.91 6.25 -2.08
C GLU A 190 2.72 7.52 -1.87
N ASP A 191 3.96 7.54 -2.37
CA ASP A 191 4.92 8.64 -2.16
C ASP A 191 5.27 8.88 -0.68
N THR A 192 5.21 7.83 0.14
CA THR A 192 5.49 7.86 1.59
C THR A 192 6.62 6.89 1.96
N PRO A 193 7.89 7.22 1.66
CA PRO A 193 9.00 6.32 1.95
C PRO A 193 9.25 6.21 3.47
N PHE A 194 9.94 5.15 3.92
CA PHE A 194 10.24 4.94 5.35
C PHE A 194 10.97 6.11 6.01
N GLN A 195 11.91 6.73 5.30
CA GLN A 195 12.72 7.85 5.79
C GLN A 195 11.97 9.19 5.79
N ALA A 196 10.75 9.25 5.24
CA ALA A 196 9.95 10.46 5.36
C ALA A 196 9.44 10.59 6.80
N PRO A 197 9.42 11.82 7.35
CA PRO A 197 8.70 12.10 8.58
C PRO A 197 7.23 11.67 8.48
N ALA A 198 6.63 11.28 9.60
CA ALA A 198 5.20 11.00 9.63
C ALA A 198 4.39 12.26 9.28
N GLN A 199 3.31 12.08 8.54
CA GLN A 199 2.43 13.15 8.09
C GLN A 199 1.22 13.25 9.01
N TRP A 200 1.04 14.41 9.62
CA TRP A 200 -0.15 14.71 10.43
C TRP A 200 -1.35 14.98 9.52
N ASN A 201 -2.44 14.25 9.70
CA ASN A 201 -3.65 14.39 8.88
C ASN A 201 -4.64 15.43 9.44
N PHE A 202 -4.41 15.92 10.65
CA PHE A 202 -5.14 17.05 11.21
C PHE A 202 -4.85 18.31 10.39
N CYS A 203 -5.90 18.95 9.88
CA CYS A 203 -5.80 20.24 9.19
C CYS A 203 -4.69 20.36 8.12
N GLN A 204 -4.39 19.27 7.41
CA GLN A 204 -3.21 19.18 6.54
C GLN A 204 -3.32 19.93 5.20
N ASN A 205 -4.51 20.40 4.82
CA ASN A 205 -4.73 21.07 3.55
C ASN A 205 -4.69 22.59 3.69
N ALA A 206 -4.24 23.26 2.63
CA ALA A 206 -4.17 24.72 2.58
C ALA A 206 -5.53 25.40 2.82
N PRO A 207 -5.57 26.51 3.58
CA PRO A 207 -4.47 27.05 4.38
C PRO A 207 -4.08 26.12 5.54
N VAL A 208 -2.77 25.90 5.73
CA VAL A 208 -2.25 25.03 6.80
C VAL A 208 -2.59 25.63 8.14
N TYR A 209 -3.08 24.79 9.06
CA TYR A 209 -3.45 25.25 10.39
C TYR A 209 -2.25 25.75 11.19
N ASP A 210 -2.37 26.97 11.72
CA ASP A 210 -1.42 27.53 12.66
C ASP A 210 -2.08 27.62 14.05
N PRO A 211 -1.62 26.85 15.05
CA PRO A 211 -2.18 26.89 16.40
C PRO A 211 -1.97 28.25 17.10
N GLN A 212 -1.11 29.13 16.59
CA GLN A 212 -0.90 30.48 17.12
C GLN A 212 -1.87 31.52 16.52
N GLU A 213 -2.57 31.18 15.45
CA GLU A 213 -3.56 32.03 14.82
C GLU A 213 -4.99 31.63 15.27
N ASP A 214 -5.87 32.62 15.43
CA ASP A 214 -7.29 32.39 15.75
C ASP A 214 -8.08 31.93 14.51
N GLN A 215 -7.64 30.81 13.93
CA GLN A 215 -8.23 30.23 12.73
C GLN A 215 -9.52 29.50 13.07
N LEU A 216 -10.63 29.99 12.50
CA LEU A 216 -11.96 29.41 12.70
C LEU A 216 -12.23 28.18 11.82
N ASP A 217 -11.42 27.97 10.79
CA ASP A 217 -11.57 26.90 9.81
C ASP A 217 -10.23 26.25 9.50
N CYS A 218 -10.23 24.93 9.38
CA CYS A 218 -9.12 24.17 8.82
C CYS A 218 -9.65 23.04 7.92
N TYR A 219 -8.78 22.46 7.10
CA TYR A 219 -9.19 21.50 6.07
C TYR A 219 -8.38 20.21 6.13
N SER A 220 -9.06 19.07 6.03
CA SER A 220 -8.45 17.75 5.88
C SER A 220 -9.21 16.93 4.84
N ASN A 221 -8.51 16.03 4.17
CA ASN A 221 -9.06 15.03 3.25
C ASN A 221 -9.04 13.63 3.88
N ASP A 222 -8.46 13.50 5.08
CA ASP A 222 -8.29 12.22 5.78
C ASP A 222 -8.26 12.39 7.32
N SER A 223 -9.24 13.09 7.87
CA SER A 223 -9.25 13.46 9.29
C SER A 223 -9.29 12.28 10.24
N SER A 224 -9.75 11.10 9.78
CA SER A 224 -9.86 9.89 10.59
C SER A 224 -8.57 9.08 10.71
N SER A 225 -7.51 9.46 9.98
CA SER A 225 -6.22 8.76 10.05
C SER A 225 -5.28 9.34 11.11
N TYR A 226 -5.49 10.61 11.51
CA TYR A 226 -4.74 11.40 12.51
C TYR A 226 -3.25 11.62 12.20
N LEU A 227 -2.51 10.55 11.98
CA LEU A 227 -1.08 10.50 11.65
C LEU A 227 -0.84 9.32 10.71
N THR A 228 -0.07 9.53 9.65
CA THR A 228 0.25 8.51 8.63
C THR A 228 1.76 8.39 8.44
N TRP A 229 2.29 7.17 8.32
CA TRP A 229 3.71 6.95 8.05
C TRP A 229 3.99 5.66 7.28
N GLY A 230 5.12 5.66 6.55
CA GLY A 230 5.69 4.47 5.91
C GLY A 230 5.08 4.10 4.55
N PRO A 231 5.66 3.10 3.87
CA PRO A 231 5.40 2.79 2.45
C PRO A 231 4.01 2.23 2.15
N HIS A 232 3.28 1.79 3.18
CA HIS A 232 1.89 1.36 3.06
C HIS A 232 0.89 2.39 3.65
N GLY A 233 1.37 3.56 4.09
CA GLY A 233 0.54 4.58 4.71
C GLY A 233 -0.14 4.09 6.00
N ALA A 234 0.63 3.49 6.91
CA ALA A 234 0.13 3.05 8.21
C ALA A 234 -0.45 4.24 8.99
N THR A 235 -1.62 4.08 9.61
CA THR A 235 -2.34 5.18 10.28
C THR A 235 -2.42 4.98 11.79
N ALA A 236 -2.53 6.07 12.56
CA ALA A 236 -2.77 6.00 14.01
C ALA A 236 -4.27 6.01 14.36
N GLY A 237 -5.13 6.50 13.46
CA GLY A 237 -6.58 6.56 13.63
C GLY A 237 -7.28 5.25 13.26
N TRP A 238 -8.26 5.28 12.35
CA TRP A 238 -9.15 4.14 12.06
C TRP A 238 -8.44 2.81 11.73
N GLY A 239 -7.27 2.86 11.08
CA GLY A 239 -6.50 1.65 10.78
C GLY A 239 -5.65 1.14 11.95
N GLN A 240 -5.30 2.01 12.89
CA GLN A 240 -4.51 1.74 14.10
C GLN A 240 -3.13 1.10 13.84
N GLU A 241 -2.69 0.98 12.59
CA GLU A 241 -1.46 0.27 12.21
C GLU A 241 -0.23 0.84 12.94
N LEU A 242 -0.14 2.16 13.09
CA LEU A 242 0.98 2.79 13.80
C LEU A 242 1.01 2.41 15.27
N LEU A 243 -0.14 2.35 15.93
CA LEU A 243 -0.22 1.97 17.34
C LEU A 243 0.20 0.51 17.54
N ILE A 244 -0.17 -0.36 16.59
CA ILE A 244 0.24 -1.78 16.60
C ILE A 244 1.74 -1.90 16.36
N ILE A 245 2.30 -1.19 15.39
CA ILE A 245 3.74 -1.17 15.11
C ILE A 245 4.50 -0.70 16.36
N LEU A 246 4.10 0.43 16.95
CA LEU A 246 4.73 0.97 18.16
C LEU A 246 4.64 -0.01 19.33
N ALA A 247 3.49 -0.65 19.56
CA ALA A 247 3.33 -1.64 20.62
C ALA A 247 4.23 -2.87 20.41
N GLN A 248 4.36 -3.35 19.18
CA GLN A 248 5.24 -4.48 18.84
C GLN A 248 6.72 -4.10 18.98
N VAL A 249 7.11 -2.90 18.53
CA VAL A 249 8.47 -2.39 18.70
C VAL A 249 8.79 -2.22 20.18
N ASP A 250 7.90 -1.69 20.99
CA ASP A 250 8.16 -1.51 22.42
C ASP A 250 8.29 -2.86 23.15
N ALA A 251 7.42 -3.82 22.83
CA ALA A 251 7.46 -5.16 23.43
C ALA A 251 8.74 -5.93 23.10
N GLN A 252 9.29 -5.76 21.90
CA GLN A 252 10.44 -6.55 21.41
C GLN A 252 11.78 -5.79 21.52
N HIS A 253 11.73 -4.47 21.39
CA HIS A 253 12.88 -3.59 21.18
C HIS A 253 12.66 -2.18 21.77
N SER A 254 12.21 -2.07 23.02
CA SER A 254 11.86 -0.79 23.68
C SER A 254 12.90 0.33 23.55
N ALA A 255 14.20 0.01 23.57
CA ALA A 255 15.27 0.97 23.40
C ALA A 255 15.24 1.73 22.06
N LEU A 256 14.59 1.16 21.03
CA LEU A 256 14.40 1.84 19.74
C LEU A 256 13.39 2.99 19.85
N ILE A 257 12.36 2.87 20.70
CA ILE A 257 11.43 3.98 20.97
C ILE A 257 12.17 5.10 21.70
N ASP A 258 13.01 4.77 22.68
CA ASP A 258 13.81 5.76 23.42
C ASP A 258 14.78 6.50 22.49
N ALA A 259 15.48 5.77 21.63
CA ALA A 259 16.42 6.36 20.69
C ALA A 259 15.74 7.23 19.62
N ALA A 260 14.55 6.84 19.16
CA ALA A 260 13.85 7.53 18.08
C ALA A 260 13.10 8.79 18.55
N PHE A 261 12.47 8.75 19.73
CA PHE A 261 11.59 9.81 20.21
C PHE A 261 12.14 10.62 21.39
N GLY A 262 13.25 10.19 22.00
CA GLY A 262 13.89 10.91 23.11
C GLY A 262 12.92 11.17 24.27
N ASP A 263 12.76 12.45 24.64
CA ASP A 263 11.89 12.85 25.75
C ASP A 263 10.41 12.53 25.52
N GLU A 264 9.97 12.36 24.26
CA GLU A 264 8.59 11.97 23.93
C GLU A 264 8.37 10.45 23.96
N ALA A 265 9.39 9.63 24.22
CA ALA A 265 9.28 8.17 24.21
C ALA A 265 8.20 7.63 25.16
N ALA A 266 8.06 8.22 26.36
CA ALA A 266 7.00 7.85 27.31
C ALA A 266 5.61 8.22 26.79
N ALA A 267 5.48 9.38 26.13
CA ALA A 267 4.24 9.84 25.52
C ALA A 267 3.81 8.95 24.33
N VAL A 268 4.77 8.48 23.53
CA VAL A 268 4.55 7.54 22.43
C VAL A 268 4.06 6.19 22.97
N ARG A 269 4.74 5.63 23.98
CA ARG A 269 4.28 4.37 24.62
C ARG A 269 2.85 4.50 25.14
N ARG A 270 2.57 5.59 25.86
CA ARG A 270 1.22 5.86 26.36
C ARG A 270 0.16 5.81 25.27
N SER A 271 0.44 6.29 24.06
CA SER A 271 -0.53 6.26 22.95
C SER A 271 -1.04 4.86 22.62
N THR A 272 -0.22 3.82 22.84
CA THR A 272 -0.58 2.42 22.57
C THR A 272 -1.47 1.79 23.66
N HIS A 273 -1.74 2.54 24.73
CA HIS A 273 -2.62 2.16 25.84
C HIS A 273 -3.89 3.01 25.91
N LEU A 274 -4.03 4.02 25.05
CA LEU A 274 -5.23 4.85 24.97
C LEU A 274 -6.38 4.05 24.38
N GLY A 275 -7.53 4.13 25.03
CA GLY A 275 -8.74 3.45 24.59
C GLY A 275 -9.16 2.32 25.52
N ARG A 276 -10.35 2.48 26.11
CA ARG A 276 -11.39 1.47 26.34
C ARG A 276 -12.55 2.23 26.99
N ARG A 277 -13.59 2.55 26.23
CA ARG A 277 -14.86 3.04 26.78
C ARG A 277 -15.91 1.97 26.61
N LEU A 278 -16.42 1.45 27.74
CA LEU A 278 -17.65 0.66 27.72
C LEU A 278 -18.78 1.56 27.22
N HIS A 279 -19.32 1.31 26.02
CA HIS A 279 -20.45 2.06 25.53
C HIS A 279 -21.67 1.72 26.41
N PRO A 280 -22.21 2.68 27.21
CA PRO A 280 -23.11 2.37 28.32
C PRO A 280 -24.49 1.84 27.89
N VAL A 281 -24.80 1.86 26.59
CA VAL A 281 -26.11 1.48 26.05
C VAL A 281 -26.11 0.12 25.35
N LEU A 282 -24.93 -0.47 25.07
CA LEU A 282 -24.86 -1.67 24.20
C LEU A 282 -24.22 -2.90 24.83
N ASP A 283 -23.72 -2.85 26.07
CA ASP A 283 -22.97 -3.97 26.70
C ASP A 283 -21.92 -4.59 25.74
N ARG A 284 -21.38 -3.74 24.85
CA ARG A 284 -20.38 -4.10 23.87
C ARG A 284 -19.18 -3.20 24.08
N GLU A 285 -18.01 -3.82 24.16
CA GLU A 285 -16.74 -3.11 24.01
C GLU A 285 -16.73 -2.49 22.61
N VAL A 286 -16.94 -1.17 22.54
CA VAL A 286 -16.71 -0.40 21.34
C VAL A 286 -15.34 0.23 21.53
N ILE A 287 -14.43 -0.05 20.59
CA ILE A 287 -13.16 0.67 20.52
C ILE A 287 -13.52 2.08 20.01
N ASP A 288 -13.63 3.01 20.94
CA ASP A 288 -13.79 4.44 20.71
C ASP A 288 -12.39 5.06 20.59
N ASP A 289 -12.06 5.57 19.41
CA ASP A 289 -10.76 6.18 19.11
C ASP A 289 -10.68 7.66 19.53
N SER A 290 -11.74 8.23 20.13
CA SER A 290 -11.75 9.63 20.56
C SER A 290 -10.66 9.99 21.58
N GLU A 291 -10.21 9.04 22.42
CA GLU A 291 -9.07 9.27 23.30
C GLU A 291 -7.75 9.37 22.52
N VAL A 292 -7.56 8.51 21.51
CA VAL A 292 -6.41 8.57 20.62
C VAL A 292 -6.44 9.87 19.81
N GLU A 293 -7.59 10.22 19.23
CA GLU A 293 -7.79 11.45 18.45
C GLU A 293 -7.41 12.69 19.25
N ARG A 294 -7.99 12.86 20.45
CA ARG A 294 -7.73 14.03 21.30
C ARG A 294 -6.29 14.06 21.78
N TYR A 295 -5.71 12.91 22.12
CA TYR A 295 -4.31 12.84 22.50
C TYR A 295 -3.38 13.26 21.38
N LEU A 296 -3.55 12.68 20.19
CA LEU A 296 -2.73 12.98 19.02
C LEU A 296 -2.95 14.42 18.55
N CYS A 297 -4.17 14.95 18.69
CA CYS A 297 -4.40 16.37 18.46
C CYS A 297 -3.60 17.25 19.43
N SER A 298 -3.52 16.89 20.72
CA SER A 298 -2.71 17.65 21.70
C SER A 298 -1.23 17.68 21.33
N VAL A 299 -0.72 16.61 20.70
CA VAL A 299 0.62 16.56 20.13
C VAL A 299 0.71 17.46 18.89
N PHE A 300 -0.28 17.39 18.01
CA PHE A 300 -0.31 18.16 16.75
C PHE A 300 -0.34 19.68 16.95
N ILE A 301 -1.12 20.18 17.92
CA ILE A 301 -1.24 21.62 18.18
C ILE A 301 0.00 22.20 18.88
N ASP A 302 0.88 21.36 19.41
CA ASP A 302 2.19 21.76 19.92
C ASP A 302 3.25 21.57 18.83
N PRO A 303 3.79 22.66 18.24
CA PRO A 303 4.72 22.55 17.12
C PRO A 303 5.97 21.74 17.42
N ALA A 304 6.49 21.81 18.66
CA ALA A 304 7.72 21.12 19.04
C ALA A 304 7.48 19.61 19.17
N ARG A 305 6.39 19.22 19.85
CA ARG A 305 6.03 17.81 19.98
C ARG A 305 5.65 17.20 18.63
N ARG A 306 4.91 17.95 17.81
CA ARG A 306 4.54 17.57 16.44
C ARG A 306 5.76 17.20 15.58
N GLU A 307 6.81 18.01 15.63
CA GLU A 307 8.06 17.79 14.89
C GLU A 307 8.83 16.58 15.44
N ILE A 308 8.99 16.46 16.77
CA ILE A 308 9.65 15.31 17.41
C ILE A 308 8.97 14.00 17.02
N TRP A 309 7.63 13.96 17.06
CA TRP A 309 6.88 12.78 16.66
C TRP A 309 7.05 12.47 15.17
N ALA A 310 6.95 13.49 14.30
CA ALA A 310 7.10 13.30 12.86
C ALA A 310 8.48 12.71 12.50
N GLU A 311 9.56 13.31 13.01
CA GLU A 311 10.94 12.85 12.81
C GLU A 311 11.23 11.53 13.52
N GLY A 312 10.62 11.29 14.69
CA GLY A 312 10.80 10.06 15.45
C GLY A 312 10.42 8.82 14.65
N PHE A 313 9.38 8.88 13.81
CA PHE A 313 9.05 7.77 12.91
C PHE A 313 10.12 7.54 11.82
N ALA A 314 10.67 8.59 11.22
CA ALA A 314 11.77 8.46 10.26
C ALA A 314 13.03 7.85 10.91
N ASN A 315 13.36 8.28 12.13
CA ASN A 315 14.45 7.72 12.93
C ASN A 315 14.21 6.26 13.29
N LEU A 316 12.98 5.89 13.66
CA LEU A 316 12.59 4.53 13.98
C LEU A 316 12.78 3.61 12.76
N ALA A 317 12.47 4.11 11.55
CA ALA A 317 12.66 3.39 10.29
C ALA A 317 14.10 3.01 9.99
N ALA A 318 15.10 3.66 10.60
CA ALA A 318 16.51 3.33 10.37
C ALA A 318 16.86 1.91 10.84
N SER A 319 16.11 1.39 11.82
CA SER A 319 16.26 0.02 12.33
C SER A 319 15.66 -1.02 11.38
N ALA A 320 16.44 -2.05 11.03
CA ALA A 320 15.94 -3.18 10.23
C ALA A 320 14.81 -3.93 10.93
N GLN A 321 14.91 -4.09 12.26
CA GLN A 321 13.89 -4.77 13.08
C GLN A 321 12.54 -4.04 13.01
N VAL A 322 12.53 -2.71 12.99
CA VAL A 322 11.30 -1.91 12.84
C VAL A 322 10.68 -2.13 11.46
N ARG A 323 11.51 -2.12 10.40
CA ARG A 323 11.03 -2.38 9.03
C ARG A 323 10.48 -3.81 8.89
N GLU A 324 11.06 -4.78 9.59
CA GLU A 324 10.56 -6.16 9.65
C GLU A 324 9.20 -6.24 10.36
N ILE A 325 9.02 -5.59 11.52
CA ILE A 325 7.74 -5.50 12.23
C ILE A 325 6.68 -4.84 11.34
N TYR A 326 7.03 -3.72 10.70
CA TYR A 326 6.16 -3.03 9.75
C TYR A 326 5.72 -3.96 8.61
N THR A 327 6.68 -4.64 7.98
CA THR A 327 6.40 -5.56 6.87
C THR A 327 5.55 -6.74 7.33
N ALA A 328 5.81 -7.28 8.52
CA ALA A 328 5.03 -8.36 9.10
C ALA A 328 3.58 -7.95 9.33
N LEU A 329 3.33 -6.70 9.77
CA LEU A 329 1.97 -6.16 9.91
C LEU A 329 1.18 -6.26 8.62
N PHE A 330 1.70 -5.69 7.53
CA PHE A 330 0.96 -5.69 6.26
C PHE A 330 0.87 -7.07 5.61
N ARG A 331 1.73 -8.01 5.99
CA ARG A 331 1.61 -9.42 5.56
C ARG A 331 0.63 -10.24 6.40
N ALA A 332 0.25 -9.79 7.59
CA ALA A 332 -0.64 -10.54 8.48
C ALA A 332 -2.05 -10.72 7.91
N ASN A 333 -2.70 -11.80 8.32
CA ASN A 333 -4.02 -12.19 7.83
C ASN A 333 -5.14 -11.19 8.20
N ASN A 334 -5.00 -10.40 9.26
CA ASN A 334 -5.94 -9.34 9.60
C ASN A 334 -5.67 -7.99 8.89
N PHE A 335 -4.65 -7.93 8.03
CA PHE A 335 -4.28 -6.74 7.24
C PHE A 335 -4.29 -7.06 5.74
N ASP A 336 -3.37 -6.50 4.96
CA ASP A 336 -3.33 -6.66 3.50
C ASP A 336 -3.10 -8.10 3.09
N GLY A 337 -2.29 -8.87 3.84
CA GLY A 337 -2.07 -10.30 3.57
C GLY A 337 -3.37 -11.11 3.44
N GLY A 338 -4.31 -10.93 4.36
CA GLY A 338 -5.61 -11.62 4.30
C GLY A 338 -6.49 -11.15 3.16
N LYS A 339 -6.42 -9.86 2.80
CA LYS A 339 -7.12 -9.31 1.62
C LYS A 339 -6.55 -9.92 0.33
N ILE A 340 -5.23 -9.96 0.17
CA ILE A 340 -4.56 -10.55 -1.00
C ILE A 340 -4.91 -12.04 -1.11
N PHE A 341 -4.82 -12.78 0.01
CA PHE A 341 -5.23 -14.19 0.06
C PHE A 341 -6.69 -14.38 -0.39
N THR A 342 -7.60 -13.54 0.10
CA THR A 342 -9.02 -13.57 -0.28
C THR A 342 -9.22 -13.33 -1.79
N LEU A 343 -8.46 -12.42 -2.39
CA LEU A 343 -8.53 -12.11 -3.82
C LEU A 343 -8.02 -13.27 -4.67
N LEU A 344 -6.85 -13.82 -4.34
CA LEU A 344 -6.28 -15.00 -5.02
C LEU A 344 -7.23 -16.20 -4.91
N ARG A 345 -7.81 -16.43 -3.73
CA ARG A 345 -8.81 -17.49 -3.52
C ARG A 345 -10.04 -17.28 -4.39
N ALA A 346 -10.52 -16.03 -4.52
CA ALA A 346 -11.68 -15.73 -5.36
C ALA A 346 -11.42 -16.06 -6.83
N TRP A 347 -10.24 -15.70 -7.33
CA TRP A 347 -9.78 -16.03 -8.68
C TRP A 347 -9.73 -17.54 -8.94
N ARG A 348 -9.08 -18.29 -8.03
CA ARG A 348 -8.97 -19.76 -8.14
C ARG A 348 -10.32 -20.47 -8.08
N SER A 349 -11.25 -19.97 -7.28
CA SER A 349 -12.56 -20.63 -7.10
C SER A 349 -13.45 -20.59 -8.35
N VAL A 350 -13.15 -19.72 -9.32
CA VAL A 350 -13.83 -19.72 -10.63
C VAL A 350 -13.02 -20.40 -11.74
N GLY A 351 -11.92 -21.09 -11.38
CA GLY A 351 -11.08 -21.85 -12.30
C GLY A 351 -10.01 -21.04 -13.03
N LEU A 352 -9.66 -19.85 -12.55
CA LEU A 352 -8.54 -19.05 -13.07
C LEU A 352 -7.26 -19.33 -12.26
N GLU A 353 -6.12 -19.44 -12.93
CA GLU A 353 -4.81 -19.47 -12.26
C GLU A 353 -4.25 -18.03 -12.17
N PRO A 354 -4.01 -17.48 -10.96
CA PRO A 354 -3.46 -16.14 -10.82
C PRO A 354 -2.02 -16.05 -11.32
N THR A 355 -1.68 -14.94 -11.96
CA THR A 355 -0.32 -14.63 -12.45
C THR A 355 0.45 -13.69 -11.51
N GLU A 356 1.74 -13.44 -11.76
CA GLU A 356 2.49 -12.41 -11.02
C GLU A 356 1.84 -11.01 -11.16
N ILE A 357 1.28 -10.68 -12.33
CA ILE A 357 0.58 -9.41 -12.52
C ILE A 357 -0.74 -9.37 -11.75
N ASP A 358 -1.49 -10.48 -11.68
CA ASP A 358 -2.68 -10.57 -10.83
C ASP A 358 -2.33 -10.36 -9.35
N PHE A 359 -1.24 -10.98 -8.89
CA PHE A 359 -0.71 -10.77 -7.55
C PHE A 359 -0.38 -9.29 -7.29
N GLY A 360 0.33 -8.62 -8.20
CA GLY A 360 0.63 -7.19 -8.07
C GLY A 360 -0.63 -6.33 -8.05
N PHE A 361 -1.59 -6.62 -8.93
CA PHE A 361 -2.90 -5.96 -8.96
C PHE A 361 -3.66 -6.12 -7.64
N PHE A 362 -3.65 -7.32 -7.05
CA PHE A 362 -4.30 -7.57 -5.76
C PHE A 362 -3.57 -6.94 -4.58
N MET A 363 -2.24 -6.86 -4.62
CA MET A 363 -1.45 -6.17 -3.59
C MET A 363 -1.79 -4.67 -3.55
N ASP A 364 -1.85 -3.99 -4.71
CA ASP A 364 -2.29 -2.59 -4.78
C ASP A 364 -3.73 -2.41 -4.30
N ARG A 365 -4.63 -3.32 -4.72
CA ARG A 365 -6.03 -3.28 -4.31
C ARG A 365 -6.22 -3.51 -2.81
N ALA A 366 -5.46 -4.42 -2.20
CA ALA A 366 -5.51 -4.72 -0.77
C ALA A 366 -5.15 -3.50 0.08
N ALA A 367 -4.10 -2.76 -0.31
CA ALA A 367 -3.65 -1.56 0.39
C ALA A 367 -4.70 -0.44 0.42
N HIS A 368 -5.66 -0.41 -0.52
CA HIS A 368 -6.55 0.74 -0.69
C HIS A 368 -8.05 0.44 -0.78
N SER A 369 -8.43 -0.82 -0.67
CA SER A 369 -9.83 -1.24 -0.82
C SER A 369 -10.19 -2.25 0.26
N SER A 370 -11.41 -2.13 0.76
CA SER A 370 -12.03 -3.25 1.46
C SER A 370 -12.26 -4.40 0.49
N VAL A 371 -11.83 -5.60 0.85
CA VAL A 371 -12.00 -6.81 0.05
C VAL A 371 -13.10 -7.67 0.63
N ARG A 372 -13.99 -8.16 -0.25
CA ARG A 372 -15.01 -9.15 0.10
C ARG A 372 -15.00 -10.25 -0.95
N PHE A 373 -14.86 -11.49 -0.51
CA PHE A 373 -14.82 -12.66 -1.37
C PHE A 373 -16.02 -12.70 -2.33
N SER A 374 -17.25 -12.61 -1.79
CA SER A 374 -18.49 -12.66 -2.58
C SER A 374 -18.61 -11.56 -3.63
N THR A 375 -18.08 -10.36 -3.37
CA THR A 375 -18.08 -9.25 -4.33
C THR A 375 -17.22 -9.56 -5.54
N TYR A 376 -16.04 -10.15 -5.34
CA TYR A 376 -15.13 -10.52 -6.43
C TYR A 376 -15.66 -11.72 -7.22
N ILE A 377 -16.21 -12.74 -6.56
CA ILE A 377 -16.89 -13.86 -7.25
C ILE A 377 -18.02 -13.35 -8.14
N ALA A 378 -18.91 -12.52 -7.60
CA ALA A 378 -20.02 -11.99 -8.38
C ALA A 378 -19.54 -11.14 -9.58
N ALA A 379 -18.42 -10.44 -9.44
CA ALA A 379 -17.82 -9.70 -10.55
C ALA A 379 -17.24 -10.64 -11.61
N LEU A 380 -16.48 -11.66 -11.20
CA LEU A 380 -15.90 -12.66 -12.11
C LEU A 380 -16.99 -13.43 -12.87
N GLU A 381 -18.07 -13.83 -12.22
CA GLU A 381 -19.20 -14.50 -12.89
C GLU A 381 -19.91 -13.59 -13.90
N ARG A 382 -20.06 -12.29 -13.60
CA ARG A 382 -20.58 -11.33 -14.59
C ARG A 382 -19.63 -11.16 -15.77
N ILE A 383 -18.32 -11.12 -15.53
CA ILE A 383 -17.31 -11.07 -16.59
C ILE A 383 -17.44 -12.31 -17.46
N ARG A 384 -17.46 -13.51 -16.86
CA ARG A 384 -17.63 -14.78 -17.58
C ARG A 384 -18.90 -14.80 -18.43
N ALA A 385 -20.03 -14.43 -17.84
CA ALA A 385 -21.33 -14.44 -18.51
C ALA A 385 -21.39 -13.47 -19.71
N ARG A 386 -20.84 -12.25 -19.57
CA ARG A 386 -20.83 -11.24 -20.65
C ARG A 386 -19.97 -11.64 -21.85
N ASN A 387 -18.92 -12.43 -21.63
CA ASN A 387 -17.95 -12.79 -22.66
C ASN A 387 -18.11 -14.23 -23.19
N GLY A 388 -19.06 -15.01 -22.66
CA GLY A 388 -19.22 -16.43 -23.01
C GLY A 388 -18.08 -17.33 -22.52
N GLY A 389 -17.33 -16.86 -21.52
CA GLY A 389 -16.07 -17.44 -21.05
C GLY A 389 -15.21 -16.37 -20.37
N PHE A 390 -14.06 -16.75 -19.80
CA PHE A 390 -13.12 -15.75 -19.28
C PHE A 390 -12.29 -15.15 -20.42
N PRO A 391 -12.19 -13.81 -20.54
CA PRO A 391 -11.27 -13.17 -21.47
C PRO A 391 -9.83 -13.30 -20.96
N SER A 392 -8.87 -12.63 -21.62
CA SER A 392 -7.47 -12.62 -21.17
C SER A 392 -7.33 -12.06 -19.74
N PRO A 393 -6.30 -12.44 -18.96
CA PRO A 393 -6.08 -11.93 -17.60
C PRO A 393 -6.11 -10.39 -17.52
N ALA A 394 -5.48 -9.70 -18.48
CA ALA A 394 -5.49 -8.24 -18.55
C ALA A 394 -6.90 -7.65 -18.71
N GLU A 395 -7.77 -8.26 -19.52
CA GLU A 395 -9.14 -7.79 -19.70
C GLU A 395 -10.01 -8.12 -18.48
N ILE A 396 -9.75 -9.21 -17.77
CA ILE A 396 -10.37 -9.48 -16.46
C ILE A 396 -10.00 -8.37 -15.47
N ARG A 397 -8.71 -8.04 -15.30
CA ARG A 397 -8.25 -6.96 -14.42
C ARG A 397 -8.90 -5.62 -14.78
N ARG A 398 -9.01 -5.30 -16.07
CA ARG A 398 -9.71 -4.09 -16.57
C ARG A 398 -11.20 -4.10 -16.21
N GLN A 399 -11.90 -5.21 -16.40
CA GLN A 399 -13.34 -5.29 -16.08
C GLN A 399 -13.59 -5.26 -14.58
N ILE A 400 -12.76 -5.92 -13.76
CA ILE A 400 -12.79 -5.78 -12.30
C ILE A 400 -12.59 -4.32 -11.90
N SER A 401 -11.66 -3.63 -12.55
CA SER A 401 -11.40 -2.21 -12.27
C SER A 401 -12.58 -1.30 -12.56
N ARG A 402 -13.40 -1.70 -13.54
CA ARG A 402 -14.63 -1.00 -13.92
C ARG A 402 -15.81 -1.37 -13.03
N ASP A 403 -15.91 -2.61 -12.59
CA ASP A 403 -17.06 -3.13 -11.83
C ASP A 403 -16.93 -2.88 -10.32
N ILE A 404 -15.70 -2.90 -9.79
CA ILE A 404 -15.40 -2.72 -8.36
C ILE A 404 -14.65 -1.39 -8.20
N ARG A 405 -15.40 -0.31 -8.05
CA ARG A 405 -14.88 1.06 -7.92
C ARG A 405 -15.03 1.61 -6.50
N PRO A 406 -14.14 2.54 -6.09
CA PRO A 406 -14.35 3.33 -4.88
C PRO A 406 -15.70 4.05 -4.90
N ARG A 407 -16.36 4.07 -3.74
CA ARG A 407 -17.60 4.84 -3.55
C ARG A 407 -17.32 6.34 -3.75
N ASN A 408 -16.27 6.84 -3.11
CA ASN A 408 -15.81 8.23 -3.27
C ASN A 408 -15.42 8.50 -4.73
N ARG A 409 -16.11 9.45 -5.35
CA ARG A 409 -15.92 9.82 -6.76
C ARG A 409 -14.52 10.41 -7.02
N GLU A 410 -13.97 11.15 -6.07
CA GLU A 410 -12.66 11.81 -6.19
C GLU A 410 -11.53 10.78 -6.28
N GLN A 411 -11.68 9.65 -5.57
CA GLN A 411 -10.74 8.54 -5.61
C GLN A 411 -10.84 7.68 -6.89
N ARG A 412 -11.92 7.77 -7.68
CA ARG A 412 -12.12 6.86 -8.84
C ARG A 412 -11.05 7.02 -9.91
N LEU A 413 -10.73 8.27 -10.29
CA LEU A 413 -9.69 8.52 -11.29
C LEU A 413 -8.32 8.07 -10.79
N GLN A 414 -8.07 8.36 -9.51
CA GLN A 414 -6.84 8.03 -8.81
C GLN A 414 -6.59 6.52 -8.75
N ARG A 415 -7.60 5.72 -8.35
CA ARG A 415 -7.51 4.26 -8.24
C ARG A 415 -7.46 3.61 -9.62
N LEU A 416 -8.26 4.08 -10.58
CA LEU A 416 -8.18 3.59 -11.96
C LEU A 416 -6.78 3.78 -12.55
N GLY A 417 -6.10 4.89 -12.27
CA GLY A 417 -4.75 5.11 -12.79
C GLY A 417 -3.73 4.09 -12.31
N ARG A 418 -3.89 3.58 -11.08
CA ARG A 418 -3.07 2.50 -10.50
C ARG A 418 -3.42 1.17 -11.13
N ASP A 419 -4.72 0.87 -11.24
CA ASP A 419 -5.21 -0.35 -11.88
C ASP A 419 -4.69 -0.52 -13.31
N VAL A 420 -4.71 0.58 -14.10
CA VAL A 420 -4.23 0.57 -15.48
C VAL A 420 -2.78 0.08 -15.56
N ALA A 421 -1.93 0.32 -14.56
CA ALA A 421 -0.56 -0.16 -14.57
C ALA A 421 -0.45 -1.69 -14.73
N PHE A 422 -1.49 -2.46 -14.33
CA PHE A 422 -1.51 -3.92 -14.38
C PHE A 422 -2.20 -4.51 -15.63
N TYR A 423 -2.69 -3.67 -16.54
CA TYR A 423 -3.21 -4.13 -17.83
C TYR A 423 -2.79 -3.26 -19.01
N TYR A 424 -2.02 -2.19 -18.77
CA TYR A 424 -1.50 -1.31 -19.81
C TYR A 424 -0.65 -2.08 -20.82
N ASP A 425 0.21 -2.98 -20.34
CA ASP A 425 1.17 -3.73 -21.16
C ASP A 425 0.48 -4.54 -22.27
N ALA A 426 -0.64 -5.19 -21.95
CA ALA A 426 -1.39 -6.01 -22.90
C ALA A 426 -2.45 -5.20 -23.69
N LEU A 427 -3.03 -4.14 -23.11
CA LEU A 427 -4.22 -3.48 -23.65
C LEU A 427 -3.99 -2.04 -24.13
N GLN A 428 -2.74 -1.60 -24.31
CA GLN A 428 -2.39 -0.21 -24.63
C GLN A 428 -3.24 0.40 -25.76
N ALA A 429 -3.42 -0.34 -26.87
CA ALA A 429 -4.19 0.11 -28.03
C ALA A 429 -5.70 0.20 -27.75
N GLU A 430 -6.20 -0.58 -26.79
CA GLU A 430 -7.61 -0.73 -26.47
C GLU A 430 -8.07 0.18 -25.31
N LEU A 431 -7.14 0.84 -24.61
CA LEU A 431 -7.48 1.77 -23.55
C LEU A 431 -8.38 2.89 -24.09
N ASN A 432 -9.35 3.32 -23.31
CA ASN A 432 -10.13 4.51 -23.65
C ASN A 432 -9.40 5.78 -23.17
N THR A 433 -9.90 6.96 -23.56
CA THR A 433 -9.29 8.24 -23.19
C THR A 433 -9.26 8.48 -21.68
N TYR A 434 -10.26 7.97 -20.95
CA TYR A 434 -10.35 8.10 -19.49
C TYR A 434 -9.28 7.24 -18.79
N GLU A 435 -9.09 5.99 -19.20
CA GLU A 435 -8.04 5.08 -18.72
C GLU A 435 -6.65 5.64 -19.01
N ARG A 436 -6.41 6.10 -20.24
CA ARG A 436 -5.14 6.76 -20.60
C ARG A 436 -4.88 8.02 -19.76
N ARG A 437 -5.90 8.82 -19.47
CA ARG A 437 -5.75 9.99 -18.59
C ARG A 437 -5.44 9.57 -17.16
N ALA A 438 -6.18 8.62 -16.61
CA ALA A 438 -5.98 8.11 -15.26
C ALA A 438 -4.54 7.61 -15.06
N TRP A 439 -4.06 6.77 -15.98
CA TRP A 439 -2.71 6.23 -15.99
C TRP A 439 -1.63 7.32 -16.09
N ARG A 440 -1.82 8.30 -16.99
CA ARG A 440 -0.90 9.45 -17.10
C ARG A 440 -0.80 10.26 -15.82
N ASN A 441 -1.93 10.46 -15.12
CA ASN A 441 -2.00 11.16 -13.85
C ASN A 441 -1.35 10.38 -12.70
N ARG A 442 -1.13 9.07 -12.86
CA ARG A 442 -0.46 8.19 -11.90
C ARG A 442 0.95 7.79 -12.32
N GLY A 443 1.63 8.68 -13.02
CA GLY A 443 3.05 8.53 -13.33
C GLY A 443 3.36 7.51 -14.43
N ARG A 444 2.37 7.00 -15.18
CA ARG A 444 2.58 6.11 -16.34
C ARG A 444 3.34 4.81 -16.02
N ARG A 445 3.15 4.27 -14.82
CA ARG A 445 3.82 3.04 -14.36
C ARG A 445 3.20 1.80 -14.99
N ARG A 446 3.96 0.72 -15.08
CA ARG A 446 3.60 -0.52 -15.79
C ARG A 446 4.07 -1.72 -14.97
N ALA A 447 3.30 -2.80 -14.93
CA ALA A 447 3.69 -4.02 -14.25
C ALA A 447 4.94 -4.66 -14.87
N ALA A 448 5.11 -4.56 -16.20
CA ALA A 448 6.33 -5.00 -16.87
C ALA A 448 7.58 -4.22 -16.43
N ALA A 449 7.45 -2.99 -15.92
CA ALA A 449 8.58 -2.18 -15.45
C ALA A 449 9.19 -2.74 -14.15
N ILE A 450 8.43 -3.47 -13.35
CA ILE A 450 8.90 -4.25 -12.19
C ILE A 450 9.01 -5.74 -12.54
N GLY A 451 9.06 -6.05 -13.84
CA GLY A 451 9.29 -7.37 -14.39
C GLY A 451 8.20 -8.39 -14.11
N LEU A 452 7.00 -8.01 -13.65
CA LEU A 452 5.90 -8.96 -13.45
C LEU A 452 5.41 -9.50 -14.81
N SER A 453 4.97 -10.76 -14.86
CA SER A 453 4.47 -11.40 -16.10
C SER A 453 3.14 -12.12 -15.90
N ASP A 454 2.34 -12.20 -16.97
CA ASP A 454 1.18 -13.08 -17.05
C ASP A 454 1.57 -14.55 -17.33
N ASP A 455 2.80 -14.82 -17.77
CA ASP A 455 3.28 -16.17 -18.06
C ASP A 455 3.81 -16.92 -16.82
N ARG A 456 3.97 -16.21 -15.70
CA ARG A 456 4.45 -16.78 -14.44
C ARG A 456 3.33 -16.81 -13.41
N PRO A 457 3.18 -17.91 -12.66
CA PRO A 457 2.16 -18.03 -11.63
C PRO A 457 2.41 -17.00 -10.52
N ALA A 458 1.33 -16.58 -9.87
CA ALA A 458 1.42 -15.80 -8.65
C ALA A 458 2.25 -16.55 -7.60
N PRO A 459 3.05 -15.85 -6.78
CA PRO A 459 3.77 -16.50 -5.70
C PRO A 459 2.77 -17.14 -4.71
N GLU A 460 3.19 -18.24 -4.10
CA GLU A 460 2.48 -18.77 -2.94
C GLU A 460 2.59 -17.77 -1.79
N ILE A 461 1.45 -17.44 -1.18
CA ILE A 461 1.42 -16.57 -0.01
C ILE A 461 1.29 -17.47 1.21
N ALA A 462 2.34 -17.47 2.03
CA ALA A 462 2.29 -18.10 3.34
C ALA A 462 1.29 -17.36 4.24
N PHE A 463 0.48 -18.11 4.97
CA PHE A 463 -0.42 -17.54 5.96
C PHE A 463 0.40 -16.94 7.12
N VAL A 464 0.44 -15.61 7.20
CA VAL A 464 1.03 -14.93 8.35
C VAL A 464 -0.06 -14.78 9.42
N PRO A 465 0.18 -15.27 10.66
CA PRO A 465 -0.79 -15.17 11.74
C PRO A 465 -1.29 -13.74 11.97
N ASN A 466 -2.49 -13.62 12.55
CA ASN A 466 -3.00 -12.32 12.95
C ASN A 466 -2.02 -11.65 13.92
N LEU A 467 -1.73 -10.38 13.69
CA LEU A 467 -1.05 -9.55 14.67
C LEU A 467 -2.12 -8.90 15.55
N ILE A 468 -2.18 -9.38 16.80
CA ILE A 468 -3.19 -8.96 17.77
C ILE A 468 -2.57 -7.91 18.67
N TRP A 469 -3.20 -6.75 18.71
CA TRP A 469 -3.00 -5.72 19.71
C TRP A 469 -4.38 -5.21 20.10
N THR A 470 -4.54 -4.88 21.36
CA THR A 470 -5.78 -4.32 21.90
C THR A 470 -5.38 -3.32 22.96
N PRO A 471 -5.83 -2.05 22.85
CA PRO A 471 -5.56 -1.08 23.90
C PRO A 471 -6.20 -1.56 25.21
N ASP A 472 -5.46 -1.42 26.30
CA ASP A 472 -5.90 -1.85 27.63
C ASP A 472 -6.64 -0.75 28.40
N GLY A 473 -6.59 0.50 27.91
CA GLY A 473 -7.19 1.65 28.57
C GLY A 473 -6.50 2.03 29.88
N SER A 474 -5.29 1.54 30.12
CA SER A 474 -4.56 1.73 31.38
C SER A 474 -4.04 3.16 31.57
N ALA A 475 -4.06 3.98 30.52
CA ALA A 475 -3.52 5.34 30.53
C ALA A 475 -4.50 6.40 29.99
N PRO A 476 -5.73 6.50 30.55
CA PRO A 476 -6.79 7.36 30.03
C PRO A 476 -6.38 8.84 30.00
N LEU A 477 -7.10 9.64 29.21
CA LEU A 477 -6.86 11.09 29.17
C LEU A 477 -7.21 11.78 30.49
N THR A 478 -6.37 12.75 30.88
CA THR A 478 -6.70 13.71 31.93
C THR A 478 -7.82 14.64 31.46
N ALA A 479 -8.44 15.39 32.39
CA ALA A 479 -9.45 16.38 32.02
C ALA A 479 -8.86 17.47 31.10
N GLU A 480 -7.68 17.97 31.44
CA GLU A 480 -6.97 18.99 30.65
C GLU A 480 -6.66 18.51 29.23
N GLU A 481 -6.13 17.29 29.08
CA GLU A 481 -5.85 16.73 27.75
C GLU A 481 -7.11 16.51 26.90
N ARG A 482 -8.27 16.25 27.52
CA ARG A 482 -9.53 16.12 26.76
C ARG A 482 -9.99 17.44 26.17
N ASP A 483 -9.70 18.54 26.84
CA ASP A 483 -10.22 19.86 26.51
C ASP A 483 -9.20 20.71 25.73
N ILE A 484 -7.94 20.27 25.62
CA ILE A 484 -6.86 21.06 24.99
C ILE A 484 -7.01 21.18 23.47
N CYS A 485 -7.59 20.18 22.81
CA CYS A 485 -7.68 20.15 21.36
C CYS A 485 -8.81 21.09 20.85
N PRO A 486 -8.51 22.05 19.96
CA PRO A 486 -9.52 22.92 19.39
C PRO A 486 -10.54 22.14 18.55
N GLU A 487 -11.82 22.50 18.67
CA GLU A 487 -12.91 21.86 17.93
C GLU A 487 -12.75 21.95 16.40
N VAL A 488 -12.10 23.00 15.89
CA VAL A 488 -11.78 23.15 14.47
C VAL A 488 -10.80 22.07 13.97
N VAL A 489 -9.91 21.59 14.84
CA VAL A 489 -8.92 20.54 14.52
C VAL A 489 -9.55 19.16 14.61
N LEU A 490 -10.45 18.93 15.57
CA LEU A 490 -11.23 17.69 15.67
C LEU A 490 -12.24 17.52 14.53
N ASN A 491 -12.77 18.64 14.03
CA ASN A 491 -13.81 18.64 13.00
C ASN A 491 -13.37 19.45 11.77
N PRO A 492 -12.28 19.06 11.09
CA PRO A 492 -11.79 19.79 9.93
C PRO A 492 -12.80 19.67 8.79
N ARG A 493 -12.92 20.74 8.00
CA ARG A 493 -13.78 20.73 6.81
C ARG A 493 -13.14 19.89 5.70
N PRO A 494 -13.93 19.27 4.80
CA PRO A 494 -13.37 18.59 3.65
C PRO A 494 -12.62 19.59 2.76
N GLN A 495 -11.51 19.19 2.14
CA GLN A 495 -10.72 20.05 1.24
C GLN A 495 -11.56 20.68 0.11
N SER A 496 -12.59 19.98 -0.37
CA SER A 496 -13.53 20.48 -1.37
C SER A 496 -14.35 21.69 -0.92
N ALA A 497 -14.40 21.97 0.38
CA ALA A 497 -14.97 23.18 0.95
C ALA A 497 -13.99 24.37 1.00
N SER A 498 -12.69 24.16 0.75
CA SER A 498 -11.70 25.23 0.78
C SER A 498 -11.92 26.24 -0.36
N PRO A 499 -11.70 27.55 -0.11
CA PRO A 499 -11.80 28.58 -1.15
C PRO A 499 -10.83 28.36 -2.31
N GLU A 500 -9.64 27.79 -2.03
CA GLU A 500 -8.61 27.53 -3.03
C GLU A 500 -9.01 26.41 -3.98
N TYR A 501 -9.63 25.34 -3.47
CA TYR A 501 -10.09 24.23 -4.30
C TYR A 501 -11.25 24.61 -5.23
N ARG A 502 -11.98 25.68 -4.92
CA ARG A 502 -13.09 26.19 -5.75
C ARG A 502 -12.64 27.14 -6.86
N ARG A 503 -11.41 27.61 -6.82
CA ARG A 503 -10.80 28.46 -7.87
C ARG A 503 -10.12 27.58 -8.90
#